data_AF-A0A7Z8QR77-F1
#
_entry.id   AF-A0A7Z8QR77-F1
#
_cell.length_a   1.000
_cell.length_b   1.000
_cell.length_c   1.000
_cell.angle_alpha   90.00
_cell.angle_beta   90.00
_cell.angle_gamma   90.00
#
_symmetry.space_group_name_H-M   'P 1'
#
loop_
_entity.id
_entity.type
_entity.pdbx_description
1 polymer ?
#
loop_
_entity_poly.entity_id
_entity_poly.type
_entity_poly.pdbx_seq_one_letter_code
_entity_poly.pdbx_strand_id
1 'polypeptide(L)'
;NFEVLKILQESYLGKIKMIYIDPPYNTGKDFIYKDNFAAKKADYEEELGTTDEEDNKLFKNTDTNGRFHSDWLSMMYERLVVARDLLKEDGVIFISIDDNEAHNLRGICDEIFGEDNFVNLISLNAKVSAGASGGGEDRKLKKNIEYTLVYCRSYEFWEPITPIYKETKLVDYIHRIKSFKYTNVIYKCENINYFSTIKAGNNEDIVISKVMDYEIKTVKQVAKIENISEEKVYQKYFDKIMTTTNAQTSIRDRVWKETDNENNMYIAEYVPKSGKNKGLKTQLFFMGKQKVLVIWLKDTA
;
A
#
# COMPACT_ATOMS: atom_id res chain seq x y z
N ASN A 1 0.89 -28.44 -12.44
CA ASN A 1 -0.33 -27.61 -12.29
C ASN A 1 -1.07 -27.42 -13.61
N PHE A 2 -0.38 -27.32 -14.75
CA PHE A 2 -1.01 -27.07 -16.05
C PHE A 2 -2.16 -28.03 -16.41
N GLU A 3 -1.96 -29.34 -16.32
CA GLU A 3 -3.02 -30.33 -16.61
C GLU A 3 -4.23 -30.22 -15.66
N VAL A 4 -3.99 -29.90 -14.39
CA VAL A 4 -5.07 -29.66 -13.40
C VAL A 4 -5.86 -28.40 -13.76
N LEU A 5 -5.18 -27.34 -14.20
CA LEU A 5 -5.82 -26.10 -14.61
C LEU A 5 -6.73 -26.30 -15.83
N LYS A 6 -6.34 -27.14 -16.80
CA LYS A 6 -7.19 -27.52 -17.94
C LYS A 6 -8.48 -28.22 -17.50
N ILE A 7 -8.39 -29.16 -16.56
CA ILE A 7 -9.58 -29.85 -16.02
C ILE A 7 -10.51 -28.85 -15.32
N LEU A 8 -9.95 -27.89 -14.57
CA LEU A 8 -10.73 -26.87 -13.88
C LEU A 8 -11.45 -25.91 -14.85
N GLN A 9 -10.93 -25.69 -16.07
CA GLN A 9 -11.56 -24.77 -17.03
C GLN A 9 -13.01 -25.15 -17.33
N GLU A 10 -13.34 -26.45 -17.49
CA GLU A 10 -14.70 -26.87 -17.84
C GLU A 10 -15.76 -26.42 -16.82
N SER A 11 -15.38 -26.38 -15.53
CA SER A 11 -16.32 -26.08 -14.44
C SER A 11 -16.16 -24.68 -13.85
N TYR A 12 -14.98 -24.06 -13.97
CA TYR A 12 -14.59 -22.83 -13.27
C TYR A 12 -14.24 -21.65 -14.18
N LEU A 13 -14.45 -21.76 -15.50
CA LEU A 13 -14.30 -20.64 -16.43
C LEU A 13 -15.06 -19.40 -15.93
N GLY A 14 -14.36 -18.27 -15.80
CA GLY A 14 -14.94 -17.01 -15.36
C GLY A 14 -15.54 -17.04 -13.94
N LYS A 15 -15.14 -17.96 -13.06
CA LYS A 15 -15.71 -18.10 -11.70
C LYS A 15 -14.75 -17.78 -10.57
N ILE A 16 -13.45 -17.68 -10.84
CA ILE A 16 -12.44 -17.43 -9.81
C ILE A 16 -12.34 -15.92 -9.53
N LYS A 17 -12.54 -15.52 -8.27
CA LYS A 17 -12.42 -14.11 -7.86
C LYS A 17 -10.97 -13.69 -7.64
N MET A 18 -10.14 -14.58 -7.10
CA MET A 18 -8.76 -14.28 -6.77
C MET A 18 -7.86 -15.48 -7.05
N ILE A 19 -6.73 -15.23 -7.69
CA ILE A 19 -5.63 -16.18 -7.85
C ILE A 19 -4.41 -15.59 -7.14
N TYR A 20 -3.72 -16.41 -6.34
CA TYR A 20 -2.38 -16.09 -5.83
C TYR A 20 -1.45 -17.23 -6.23
N ILE A 21 -0.31 -16.89 -6.82
CA ILE A 21 0.73 -17.86 -7.18
C ILE A 21 2.11 -17.36 -6.76
N ASP A 22 2.95 -18.32 -6.37
CA ASP A 22 4.36 -18.12 -6.02
C ASP A 22 5.21 -19.03 -6.94
N PRO A 23 5.41 -18.64 -8.21
CA PRO A 23 6.18 -19.42 -9.17
C PRO A 23 7.66 -19.49 -8.78
N PRO A 24 8.45 -20.43 -9.35
CA PRO A 24 9.90 -20.43 -9.16
C PRO A 24 10.51 -19.14 -9.71
N TYR A 25 11.45 -18.51 -9.00
CA TYR A 25 12.01 -17.20 -9.37
C TYR A 25 13.16 -17.25 -10.39
N ASN A 26 13.42 -18.44 -10.96
CA ASN A 26 14.49 -18.67 -11.93
C ASN A 26 15.87 -18.18 -11.45
N THR A 27 16.31 -18.64 -10.26
CA THR A 27 17.59 -18.26 -9.64
C THR A 27 18.79 -19.06 -10.16
N GLY A 28 18.58 -20.00 -11.09
CA GLY A 28 19.58 -20.96 -11.58
C GLY A 28 19.88 -22.12 -10.63
N LYS A 29 19.33 -22.12 -9.41
CA LYS A 29 19.59 -23.15 -8.39
C LYS A 29 18.43 -24.13 -8.19
N ASP A 30 17.20 -23.69 -8.46
CA ASP A 30 16.05 -24.26 -7.77
C ASP A 30 15.10 -25.15 -8.58
N PHE A 31 15.18 -25.27 -9.91
CA PHE A 31 14.14 -26.05 -10.61
C PHE A 31 14.53 -26.79 -11.89
N ILE A 32 13.75 -27.85 -12.11
CA ILE A 32 13.79 -28.74 -13.25
C ILE A 32 12.51 -28.58 -14.09
N TYR A 33 12.64 -28.42 -15.41
CA TYR A 33 11.57 -28.21 -16.38
C TYR A 33 11.11 -29.55 -16.96
N LYS A 34 9.79 -29.73 -17.08
CA LYS A 34 9.16 -30.94 -17.66
C LYS A 34 8.64 -30.74 -19.09
N ASP A 35 8.48 -29.50 -19.54
CA ASP A 35 7.83 -29.19 -20.82
C ASP A 35 8.91 -28.89 -21.90
N ASN A 36 9.04 -29.76 -22.91
CA ASN A 36 9.83 -29.44 -24.11
C ASN A 36 9.16 -29.97 -25.39
N PHE A 37 8.74 -29.04 -26.24
CA PHE A 37 8.34 -29.30 -27.63
C PHE A 37 9.09 -28.36 -28.59
N ALA A 38 10.43 -28.44 -28.71
CA ALA A 38 11.13 -28.29 -30.01
C ALA A 38 12.69 -28.35 -29.94
N ALA A 39 13.20 -29.38 -30.64
CA ALA A 39 14.36 -29.40 -31.56
C ALA A 39 15.76 -29.91 -31.12
N LYS A 40 16.20 -30.88 -31.97
CA LYS A 40 17.49 -31.56 -32.22
C LYS A 40 18.10 -32.45 -31.12
N LYS A 41 17.75 -33.73 -31.26
CA LYS A 41 18.17 -34.93 -30.51
C LYS A 41 19.69 -35.14 -30.34
N ALA A 42 20.54 -34.56 -31.18
CA ALA A 42 21.93 -35.01 -31.31
C ALA A 42 22.93 -34.36 -30.34
N ASP A 43 22.68 -33.12 -29.89
CA ASP A 43 23.60 -32.38 -28.99
C ASP A 43 23.14 -32.40 -27.53
N TYR A 44 22.00 -33.03 -27.23
CA TYR A 44 21.29 -32.98 -25.94
C TYR A 44 21.35 -34.29 -25.13
N GLU A 45 21.91 -35.36 -25.70
CA GLU A 45 21.87 -36.70 -25.11
C GLU A 45 22.94 -36.95 -24.03
N GLU A 46 23.93 -36.04 -23.87
CA GLU A 46 25.03 -36.21 -22.92
C GLU A 46 24.76 -35.58 -21.53
N GLU A 47 23.76 -34.71 -21.39
CA GLU A 47 23.47 -33.98 -20.14
C GLU A 47 22.23 -34.50 -19.37
N LEU A 48 21.69 -35.65 -19.79
CA LEU A 48 20.42 -36.22 -19.31
C LEU A 48 20.62 -37.30 -18.26
N GLY A 49 20.50 -36.92 -16.98
CA GLY A 49 20.78 -37.82 -15.86
C GLY A 49 19.61 -38.19 -14.95
N THR A 50 18.36 -37.84 -15.26
CA THR A 50 17.22 -38.32 -14.43
C THR A 50 15.88 -38.28 -15.15
N THR A 51 15.17 -39.40 -15.11
CA THR A 51 13.73 -39.54 -15.42
C THR A 51 12.96 -39.62 -14.10
N ASP A 52 11.73 -39.09 -14.06
CA ASP A 52 10.84 -39.28 -12.90
C ASP A 52 10.11 -40.64 -12.94
N GLU A 53 9.28 -40.93 -11.92
CA GLU A 53 8.47 -42.16 -11.82
C GLU A 53 7.45 -42.31 -12.97
N GLU A 54 7.21 -41.27 -13.75
CA GLU A 54 6.32 -41.22 -14.91
C GLU A 54 7.10 -41.17 -16.24
N ASP A 55 8.40 -41.48 -16.24
CA ASP A 55 9.31 -41.52 -17.40
C ASP A 55 9.46 -40.17 -18.13
N ASN A 56 9.16 -39.06 -17.45
CA ASN A 56 9.37 -37.71 -17.99
C ASN A 56 10.82 -37.26 -17.81
N LYS A 57 11.39 -36.65 -18.85
CA LYS A 57 12.76 -36.10 -18.83
C LYS A 57 12.82 -34.83 -17.99
N LEU A 58 13.71 -34.81 -17.01
CA LEU A 58 13.94 -33.69 -16.11
C LEU A 58 15.15 -32.84 -16.58
N PHE A 59 14.93 -31.57 -16.95
CA PHE A 59 16.02 -30.63 -17.31
C PHE A 59 16.25 -29.56 -16.25
N LYS A 60 17.47 -29.39 -15.75
CA LYS A 60 17.82 -28.30 -14.82
C LYS A 60 18.08 -27.00 -15.60
N ASN A 61 17.33 -25.93 -15.34
CA ASN A 61 17.59 -24.64 -16.00
C ASN A 61 18.66 -23.87 -15.22
N THR A 62 19.91 -24.01 -15.68
CA THR A 62 21.05 -23.30 -15.12
C THR A 62 21.17 -21.91 -15.75
N ASP A 63 21.78 -20.97 -15.03
CA ASP A 63 22.06 -19.60 -15.49
C ASP A 63 22.98 -19.54 -16.72
N THR A 64 23.68 -20.63 -17.01
CA THR A 64 24.50 -20.81 -18.21
C THR A 64 23.70 -21.21 -19.46
N ASN A 65 22.42 -21.55 -19.32
CA ASN A 65 21.56 -21.93 -20.45
C ASN A 65 21.26 -20.70 -21.33
N GLY A 66 21.56 -20.78 -22.64
CA GLY A 66 21.25 -19.72 -23.59
C GLY A 66 19.75 -19.40 -23.73
N ARG A 67 18.88 -20.28 -23.25
CA ARG A 67 17.41 -20.12 -23.22
C ARG A 67 16.84 -19.88 -21.82
N PHE A 68 17.70 -19.53 -20.86
CA PHE A 68 17.34 -19.43 -19.44
C PHE A 68 16.02 -18.71 -19.13
N HIS A 69 15.82 -17.52 -19.70
CA HIS A 69 14.58 -16.75 -19.51
C HIS A 69 13.44 -17.26 -20.40
N SER A 70 13.74 -17.66 -21.65
CA SER A 70 12.74 -18.13 -22.60
C SER A 70 12.03 -19.40 -22.14
N ASP A 71 12.76 -20.31 -21.49
CA ASP A 71 12.20 -21.56 -20.96
C ASP A 71 11.25 -21.28 -19.80
N TRP A 72 11.62 -20.36 -18.90
CA TRP A 72 10.76 -19.90 -17.80
C TRP A 72 9.49 -19.19 -18.31
N LEU A 73 9.67 -18.28 -19.26
CA LEU A 73 8.58 -17.56 -19.91
C LEU A 73 7.59 -18.51 -20.57
N SER A 74 8.07 -19.51 -21.31
CA SER A 74 7.22 -20.50 -21.98
C SER A 74 6.37 -21.28 -20.97
N MET A 75 6.98 -21.73 -19.88
CA MET A 75 6.28 -22.43 -18.80
C MET A 75 5.20 -21.54 -18.16
N MET A 76 5.52 -20.28 -17.86
CA MET A 76 4.59 -19.36 -17.20
C MET A 76 3.46 -18.92 -18.13
N TYR A 77 3.76 -18.67 -19.40
CA TYR A 77 2.80 -18.18 -20.38
C TYR A 77 1.57 -19.08 -20.48
N GLU A 78 1.78 -20.39 -20.67
CA GLU A 78 0.69 -21.36 -20.79
C GLU A 78 -0.22 -21.37 -19.55
N ARG A 79 0.37 -21.27 -18.36
CA ARG A 79 -0.36 -21.29 -17.08
C ARG A 79 -1.13 -20.00 -16.85
N LEU A 80 -0.57 -18.86 -17.25
CA LEU A 80 -1.19 -17.55 -17.10
C LEU A 80 -2.35 -17.35 -18.07
N VAL A 81 -2.27 -17.88 -19.29
CA VAL A 81 -3.41 -17.91 -20.23
C VAL A 81 -4.59 -18.62 -19.59
N VAL A 82 -4.37 -19.82 -19.05
CA VAL A 82 -5.45 -20.57 -18.38
C VAL A 82 -5.95 -19.84 -17.13
N ALA A 83 -5.05 -19.26 -16.34
CA ALA A 83 -5.42 -18.50 -15.14
C ALA A 83 -6.32 -17.31 -15.49
N ARG A 84 -6.03 -16.59 -16.57
CA ARG A 84 -6.86 -15.49 -17.07
C ARG A 84 -8.28 -15.95 -17.40
N ASP A 85 -8.42 -17.10 -18.06
CA ASP A 85 -9.73 -17.64 -18.45
C ASP A 85 -10.57 -18.08 -17.24
N LEU A 86 -9.91 -18.54 -16.17
CA LEU A 86 -10.58 -18.91 -14.93
C LEU A 86 -11.08 -17.70 -14.12
N LEU A 87 -10.46 -16.52 -14.27
CA LEU A 87 -10.86 -15.32 -13.54
C LEU A 87 -12.21 -14.78 -14.00
N LYS A 88 -13.03 -14.40 -13.02
CA LYS A 88 -14.19 -13.51 -13.22
C LYS A 88 -13.76 -12.18 -13.83
N GLU A 89 -14.68 -11.46 -14.46
CA GLU A 89 -14.45 -10.10 -14.98
C GLU A 89 -13.91 -9.13 -13.92
N ASP A 90 -14.40 -9.23 -12.69
CA ASP A 90 -13.95 -8.47 -11.51
C ASP A 90 -12.83 -9.18 -10.73
N GLY A 91 -12.22 -10.21 -11.33
CA GLY A 91 -11.21 -11.06 -10.73
C GLY A 91 -9.80 -10.47 -10.76
N VAL A 92 -8.96 -10.92 -9.83
CA VAL A 92 -7.57 -10.45 -9.67
C VAL A 92 -6.59 -11.61 -9.55
N ILE A 93 -5.39 -11.42 -10.08
CA ILE A 93 -4.25 -12.32 -9.89
C ILE A 93 -3.09 -11.58 -9.21
N PHE A 94 -2.50 -12.26 -8.23
CA PHE A 94 -1.29 -11.84 -7.52
C PHE A 94 -0.19 -12.85 -7.81
N ILE A 95 0.98 -12.37 -8.23
CA ILE A 95 2.11 -13.22 -8.60
C ILE A 95 3.34 -12.73 -7.84
N SER A 96 3.84 -13.56 -6.93
CA SER A 96 5.09 -13.27 -6.23
C SER A 96 6.29 -13.53 -7.14
N ILE A 97 7.29 -12.65 -7.10
CA ILE A 97 8.47 -12.74 -7.94
C ILE A 97 9.64 -11.96 -7.31
N ASP A 98 10.87 -12.33 -7.63
CA ASP A 98 12.06 -11.52 -7.33
C ASP A 98 12.49 -10.66 -8.53
N ASP A 99 13.65 -10.03 -8.43
CA ASP A 99 14.18 -9.15 -9.46
C ASP A 99 14.68 -9.86 -10.73
N ASN A 100 14.85 -11.19 -10.73
CA ASN A 100 15.37 -11.92 -11.89
C ASN A 100 14.36 -11.93 -13.04
N GLU A 101 13.08 -12.22 -12.73
CA GLU A 101 12.04 -12.39 -13.74
C GLU A 101 10.91 -11.35 -13.67
N ALA A 102 10.95 -10.39 -12.74
CA ALA A 102 9.89 -9.38 -12.59
C ALA A 102 9.55 -8.64 -13.90
N HIS A 103 10.57 -8.26 -14.67
CA HIS A 103 10.39 -7.54 -15.94
C HIS A 103 9.84 -8.44 -17.05
N ASN A 104 10.29 -9.68 -17.13
CA ASN A 104 9.83 -10.68 -18.10
C ASN A 104 8.39 -11.10 -17.81
N LEU A 105 8.08 -11.37 -16.53
CA LEU A 105 6.73 -11.67 -16.06
C LEU A 105 5.77 -10.52 -16.36
N ARG A 106 6.20 -9.27 -16.13
CA ARG A 106 5.41 -8.08 -16.48
C ARG A 106 5.05 -8.07 -17.96
N GLY A 107 6.02 -8.31 -18.84
CA GLY A 107 5.80 -8.35 -20.29
C GLY A 107 4.75 -9.37 -20.72
N ILE A 108 4.86 -10.63 -20.26
CA ILE A 108 3.85 -11.66 -20.60
C ILE A 108 2.49 -11.38 -19.96
N CYS A 109 2.45 -10.76 -18.78
CA CYS A 109 1.18 -10.35 -18.17
C CYS A 109 0.52 -9.21 -18.96
N ASP A 110 1.28 -8.23 -19.45
CA ASP A 110 0.75 -7.19 -20.34
C ASP A 110 0.16 -7.78 -21.63
N GLU A 111 0.82 -8.80 -22.21
CA GLU A 111 0.30 -9.51 -23.40
C GLU A 111 -0.98 -10.30 -23.09
N ILE A 112 -0.99 -11.05 -21.99
CA ILE A 112 -2.10 -11.95 -21.65
C ILE A 112 -3.31 -11.19 -21.10
N PHE A 113 -3.09 -10.30 -20.13
CA PHE A 113 -4.16 -9.60 -19.43
C PHE A 113 -4.48 -8.25 -20.06
N GLY A 114 -3.55 -7.64 -20.80
CA GLY A 114 -3.65 -6.27 -21.30
C GLY A 114 -2.99 -5.27 -20.34
N GLU A 115 -2.24 -4.31 -20.89
CA GLU A 115 -1.52 -3.29 -20.11
C GLU A 115 -2.45 -2.43 -19.25
N ASP A 116 -3.64 -2.09 -19.77
CA ASP A 116 -4.66 -1.31 -19.05
C ASP A 116 -5.20 -2.04 -17.81
N ASN A 117 -5.04 -3.36 -17.73
CA ASN A 117 -5.49 -4.18 -16.62
C ASN A 117 -4.42 -4.37 -15.52
N PHE A 118 -3.26 -3.74 -15.68
CA PHE A 118 -2.25 -3.67 -14.63
C PHE A 118 -2.76 -2.86 -13.43
N VAL A 119 -2.70 -3.46 -12.24
CA VAL A 119 -3.18 -2.82 -11.00
C VAL A 119 -2.02 -2.20 -10.24
N ASN A 120 -1.00 -2.99 -9.89
CA ASN A 120 0.15 -2.51 -9.13
C ASN A 120 1.34 -3.48 -9.13
N LEU A 121 2.51 -2.96 -8.77
CA LEU A 121 3.69 -3.74 -8.40
C LEU A 121 4.02 -3.45 -6.94
N ILE A 122 3.69 -4.39 -6.05
CA ILE A 122 3.88 -4.23 -4.61
C ILE A 122 5.31 -4.64 -4.26
N SER A 123 6.08 -3.75 -3.65
CA SER A 123 7.41 -4.08 -3.10
C SER A 123 7.27 -4.64 -1.68
N LEU A 124 7.80 -5.84 -1.46
CA LEU A 124 7.80 -6.54 -0.18
C LEU A 124 9.22 -6.51 0.42
N ASN A 125 9.34 -6.06 1.67
CA ASN A 125 10.61 -6.14 2.40
C ASN A 125 10.77 -7.55 3.00
N ALA A 126 11.40 -8.45 2.25
CA ALA A 126 11.52 -9.87 2.60
C ALA A 126 12.60 -10.13 3.68
N LYS A 127 13.61 -9.26 3.81
CA LYS A 127 14.73 -9.46 4.76
C LYS A 127 14.98 -8.22 5.62
N VAL A 128 14.79 -8.36 6.94
CA VAL A 128 15.19 -7.34 7.92
C VAL A 128 16.71 -7.24 7.90
N SER A 129 17.25 -6.06 7.61
CA SER A 129 18.69 -5.80 7.56
C SER A 129 19.42 -5.90 8.92
N ALA A 130 18.73 -6.35 9.97
CA ALA A 130 19.21 -6.42 11.34
C ALA A 130 19.58 -7.88 11.70
N GLY A 131 20.83 -8.24 11.42
CA GLY A 131 21.47 -9.47 11.86
C GLY A 131 22.99 -9.26 11.86
N ALA A 132 23.70 -9.86 12.81
CA ALA A 132 25.16 -9.74 13.00
C ALA A 132 26.00 -10.35 11.86
N SER A 133 25.39 -10.67 10.72
CA SER A 133 26.06 -10.85 9.44
C SER A 133 26.08 -9.51 8.69
N GLY A 134 26.78 -8.54 9.28
CA GLY A 134 27.40 -7.44 8.55
C GLY A 134 28.51 -8.00 7.66
N GLY A 135 28.12 -8.80 6.68
CA GLY A 135 29.00 -9.31 5.64
C GLY A 135 29.16 -8.25 4.58
N GLY A 136 30.27 -7.51 4.68
CA GLY A 136 30.92 -6.95 3.51
C GLY A 136 30.52 -5.53 3.14
N GLU A 137 31.51 -4.65 3.23
CA GLU A 137 31.80 -3.60 2.27
C GLU A 137 31.85 -4.14 0.82
N ASP A 138 30.78 -4.76 0.33
CA ASP A 138 30.61 -4.96 -1.10
C ASP A 138 29.91 -3.72 -1.65
N ARG A 139 30.45 -3.14 -2.72
CA ARG A 139 29.94 -1.94 -3.40
C ARG A 139 28.56 -2.14 -4.07
N LYS A 140 27.74 -3.07 -3.58
CA LYS A 140 26.45 -3.47 -4.13
C LYS A 140 25.34 -3.21 -3.13
N LEU A 141 24.20 -2.73 -3.64
CA LEU A 141 23.00 -2.55 -2.86
C LEU A 141 22.48 -3.91 -2.37
N LYS A 142 22.03 -3.98 -1.11
CA LYS A 142 21.47 -5.20 -0.54
C LYS A 142 20.12 -5.53 -1.20
N LYS A 143 20.01 -6.74 -1.75
CA LYS A 143 18.74 -7.28 -2.28
C LYS A 143 17.88 -7.80 -1.13
N ASN A 144 17.02 -6.93 -0.60
CA ASN A 144 16.08 -7.25 0.50
C ASN A 144 14.62 -7.14 0.08
N ILE A 145 14.37 -6.84 -1.19
CA ILE A 145 13.05 -6.55 -1.73
C ILE A 145 12.68 -7.67 -2.70
N GLU A 146 11.49 -8.21 -2.50
CA GLU A 146 10.75 -9.05 -3.45
C GLU A 146 9.53 -8.27 -3.94
N TYR A 147 8.84 -8.80 -4.93
CA TYR A 147 7.72 -8.13 -5.56
C TYR A 147 6.49 -9.03 -5.61
N THR A 148 5.32 -8.40 -5.58
CA THR A 148 4.06 -9.03 -5.98
C THR A 148 3.45 -8.21 -7.11
N LEU A 149 3.36 -8.82 -8.28
CA LEU A 149 2.72 -8.25 -9.46
C LEU A 149 1.21 -8.50 -9.39
N VAL A 150 0.41 -7.46 -9.66
CA VAL A 150 -1.05 -7.50 -9.55
C VAL A 150 -1.71 -7.10 -10.86
N TYR A 151 -2.54 -7.98 -11.41
CA TYR A 151 -3.40 -7.73 -12.57
C TYR A 151 -4.84 -8.06 -12.25
N CYS A 152 -5.77 -7.33 -12.86
CA CYS A 152 -7.17 -7.69 -12.88
C CYS A 152 -7.55 -8.31 -14.22
N ARG A 153 -8.71 -8.97 -14.29
CA ARG A 153 -9.23 -9.52 -15.56
C ARG A 153 -9.74 -8.43 -16.49
N SER A 154 -10.45 -7.47 -15.92
CA SER A 154 -10.96 -6.27 -16.59
C SER A 154 -11.00 -5.11 -15.58
N TYR A 155 -10.24 -4.06 -15.85
CA TYR A 155 -10.11 -2.90 -14.98
C TYR A 155 -11.43 -2.13 -14.85
N GLU A 156 -12.26 -2.14 -15.89
CA GLU A 156 -13.58 -1.51 -15.89
C GLU A 156 -14.51 -2.08 -14.80
N PHE A 157 -14.42 -3.39 -14.55
CA PHE A 157 -15.23 -4.09 -13.54
C PHE A 157 -14.50 -4.26 -12.20
N TRP A 158 -13.27 -3.74 -12.08
CA TRP A 158 -12.46 -3.91 -10.89
C TRP A 158 -12.97 -3.07 -9.73
N GLU A 159 -13.36 -3.76 -8.64
CA GLU A 159 -13.69 -3.09 -7.39
C GLU A 159 -12.41 -2.83 -6.58
N PRO A 160 -12.21 -1.61 -6.05
CA PRO A 160 -11.07 -1.32 -5.19
C PRO A 160 -11.00 -2.28 -4.00
N ILE A 161 -9.80 -2.81 -3.72
CA ILE A 161 -9.58 -3.64 -2.53
C ILE A 161 -9.88 -2.78 -1.30
N THR A 162 -10.99 -3.09 -0.64
CA THR A 162 -11.35 -2.43 0.61
C THR A 162 -10.36 -2.85 1.69
N PRO A 163 -9.65 -1.91 2.33
CA PRO A 163 -8.77 -2.24 3.45
C PRO A 163 -9.58 -2.96 4.54
N ILE A 164 -9.10 -4.14 4.95
CA ILE A 164 -9.68 -4.85 6.08
C ILE A 164 -9.19 -4.16 7.35
N TYR A 165 -10.05 -3.34 7.95
CA TYR A 165 -9.78 -2.76 9.25
C TYR A 165 -10.07 -3.79 10.32
N LYS A 166 -9.08 -4.05 11.18
CA LYS A 166 -9.30 -4.81 12.41
C LYS A 166 -9.71 -3.83 13.51
N GLU A 167 -10.99 -3.88 13.89
CA GLU A 167 -11.46 -3.13 15.04
C GLU A 167 -10.67 -3.51 16.29
N THR A 168 -10.13 -2.50 16.96
CA THR A 168 -9.37 -2.64 18.20
C THR A 168 -9.85 -1.55 19.14
N LYS A 169 -10.08 -1.89 20.43
CA LYS A 169 -10.40 -0.86 21.41
C LYS A 169 -9.24 0.13 21.49
N LEU A 170 -9.57 1.43 21.41
CA LEU A 170 -8.58 2.50 21.44
C LEU A 170 -7.62 2.37 22.65
N VAL A 171 -8.14 1.98 23.80
CA VAL A 171 -7.37 1.79 25.03
C VAL A 171 -6.31 0.69 24.86
N ASP A 172 -6.68 -0.45 24.29
CA ASP A 172 -5.75 -1.56 24.03
C ASP A 172 -4.66 -1.13 23.04
N TYR A 173 -5.04 -0.35 22.03
CA TYR A 173 -4.11 0.22 21.05
C TYR A 173 -3.10 1.18 21.69
N ILE A 174 -3.57 2.10 22.55
CA ILE A 174 -2.72 3.05 23.28
C ILE A 174 -1.72 2.30 24.18
N HIS A 175 -2.15 1.28 24.92
CA HIS A 175 -1.27 0.50 25.79
C HIS A 175 -0.21 -0.29 25.02
N ARG A 176 -0.53 -0.76 23.82
CA ARG A 176 0.42 -1.51 22.98
C ARG A 176 1.53 -0.63 22.39
N ILE A 177 1.29 0.67 22.24
CA ILE A 177 2.22 1.58 21.56
C ILE A 177 3.02 2.39 22.56
N LYS A 178 4.36 2.35 22.42
CA LYS A 178 5.29 3.05 23.31
C LYS A 178 5.12 4.57 23.35
N SER A 179 4.68 5.19 22.24
CA SER A 179 4.53 6.65 22.14
C SER A 179 3.28 7.02 21.34
N PHE A 180 2.16 7.15 22.05
CA PHE A 180 0.91 7.62 21.47
C PHE A 180 0.91 9.15 21.37
N LYS A 181 0.61 9.69 20.18
CA LYS A 181 0.77 11.12 19.87
C LYS A 181 -0.42 12.01 20.26
N TYR A 182 -1.60 11.41 20.45
CA TYR A 182 -2.85 12.13 20.70
C TYR A 182 -3.10 12.30 22.19
N THR A 183 -2.36 13.20 22.82
CA THR A 183 -2.38 13.39 24.28
C THR A 183 -2.96 14.73 24.72
N ASN A 184 -3.39 15.57 23.76
CA ASN A 184 -3.92 16.91 24.02
C ASN A 184 -5.40 17.00 23.62
N VAL A 185 -6.16 17.78 24.37
CA VAL A 185 -7.58 18.08 24.16
C VAL A 185 -7.71 19.59 23.98
N ILE A 186 -8.39 20.02 22.93
CA ILE A 186 -8.92 21.39 22.88
C ILE A 186 -10.13 21.44 23.82
N TYR A 187 -9.88 21.86 25.05
CA TYR A 187 -10.85 21.89 26.14
C TYR A 187 -11.89 23.00 25.93
N LYS A 188 -11.43 24.16 25.45
CA LYS A 188 -12.25 25.31 25.09
C LYS A 188 -11.87 25.81 23.70
N CYS A 189 -12.86 26.20 22.90
CA CYS A 189 -12.69 26.79 21.57
C CYS A 189 -13.94 27.61 21.26
N GLU A 190 -13.89 28.89 21.63
CA GLU A 190 -15.02 29.82 21.60
C GLU A 190 -14.58 31.15 20.98
N ASN A 191 -15.55 32.05 20.75
CA ASN A 191 -15.30 33.39 20.21
C ASN A 191 -14.50 33.36 18.89
N ILE A 192 -15.04 32.64 17.91
CA ILE A 192 -14.46 32.50 16.58
C ILE A 192 -14.90 33.69 15.74
N ASN A 193 -13.95 34.56 15.40
CA ASN A 193 -14.22 35.77 14.61
C ASN A 193 -13.66 35.61 13.21
N TYR A 194 -14.39 36.10 12.22
CA TYR A 194 -13.87 36.25 10.86
C TYR A 194 -12.58 37.09 10.89
N PHE A 195 -11.56 36.64 10.17
CA PHE A 195 -10.27 37.32 10.06
C PHE A 195 -10.05 37.83 8.63
N SER A 196 -10.06 36.93 7.65
CA SER A 196 -9.88 37.28 6.24
C SER A 196 -10.40 36.19 5.31
N THR A 197 -10.51 36.50 4.03
CA THR A 197 -10.79 35.51 2.97
C THR A 197 -9.60 35.50 2.03
N ILE A 198 -9.00 34.33 1.82
CA ILE A 198 -7.91 34.15 0.87
C ILE A 198 -8.39 33.33 -0.33
N LYS A 199 -7.76 33.53 -1.48
CA LYS A 199 -7.98 32.68 -2.64
C LYS A 199 -7.09 31.44 -2.58
N ALA A 200 -7.67 30.27 -2.82
CA ALA A 200 -6.96 29.03 -3.11
C ALA A 200 -6.27 29.09 -4.49
N GLY A 201 -5.42 28.11 -4.83
CA GLY A 201 -4.65 28.12 -6.08
C GLY A 201 -5.50 28.06 -7.34
N ASN A 202 -6.78 27.79 -7.15
CA ASN A 202 -7.83 27.61 -8.14
C ASN A 202 -8.92 28.71 -8.05
N ASN A 203 -8.64 29.85 -7.40
CA ASN A 203 -9.55 30.99 -7.21
C ASN A 203 -10.80 30.76 -6.33
N GLU A 204 -10.87 29.65 -5.59
CA GLU A 204 -11.91 29.43 -4.58
C GLU A 204 -11.61 30.17 -3.29
N ASP A 205 -12.66 30.57 -2.59
CA ASP A 205 -12.55 31.27 -1.31
C ASP A 205 -12.26 30.30 -0.18
N ILE A 206 -11.19 30.59 0.55
CA ILE A 206 -10.89 29.99 1.85
C ILE A 206 -11.16 31.06 2.89
N VAL A 207 -12.13 30.81 3.76
CA VAL A 207 -12.47 31.73 4.85
C VAL A 207 -11.56 31.42 6.04
N ILE A 208 -10.82 32.41 6.52
CA ILE A 208 -9.98 32.32 7.70
C ILE A 208 -10.69 33.01 8.87
N SER A 209 -10.82 32.30 9.97
CA SER A 209 -11.33 32.81 11.24
C SER A 209 -10.25 32.69 12.33
N LYS A 210 -10.19 33.67 13.24
CA LYS A 210 -9.30 33.65 14.41
C LYS A 210 -10.10 33.22 15.64
N VAL A 211 -9.56 32.28 16.41
CA VAL A 211 -10.16 31.82 17.66
C VAL A 211 -9.64 32.70 18.79
N MET A 212 -10.52 33.47 19.42
CA MET A 212 -10.12 34.43 20.46
C MET A 212 -9.99 33.80 21.84
N ASP A 213 -10.74 32.73 22.11
CA ASP A 213 -10.74 32.05 23.40
C ASP A 213 -10.60 30.54 23.20
N TYR A 214 -9.39 30.02 23.39
CA TYR A 214 -9.14 28.60 23.33
C TYR A 214 -8.26 28.15 24.49
N GLU A 215 -8.51 26.94 24.96
CA GLU A 215 -7.71 26.31 26.01
C GLU A 215 -7.36 24.89 25.61
N ILE A 216 -6.08 24.55 25.71
CA ILE A 216 -5.57 23.20 25.45
C ILE A 216 -5.09 22.60 26.75
N LYS A 217 -5.58 21.40 27.06
CA LYS A 217 -5.19 20.63 28.23
C LYS A 217 -4.75 19.24 27.78
N THR A 218 -3.78 18.66 28.48
CA THR A 218 -3.45 17.25 28.28
C THR A 218 -4.61 16.36 28.75
N VAL A 219 -4.75 15.17 28.17
CA VAL A 219 -5.71 14.15 28.61
C VAL A 219 -5.58 13.90 30.13
N LYS A 220 -4.36 13.89 30.65
CA LYS A 220 -4.07 13.74 32.09
C LYS A 220 -4.60 14.90 32.93
N GLN A 221 -4.46 16.14 32.47
CA GLN A 221 -4.99 17.30 33.17
C GLN A 221 -6.52 17.29 33.17
N VAL A 222 -7.15 16.94 32.06
CA VAL A 222 -8.63 16.82 31.97
C VAL A 222 -9.13 15.71 32.90
N ALA A 223 -8.48 14.55 32.90
CA ALA A 223 -8.79 13.44 33.79
C ALA A 223 -8.78 13.88 35.27
N LYS A 224 -7.77 14.68 35.66
CA LYS A 224 -7.63 15.22 37.02
C LYS A 224 -8.68 16.28 37.35
N ILE A 225 -8.99 17.18 36.42
CA ILE A 225 -9.98 18.27 36.62
C ILE A 225 -11.38 17.69 36.78
N GLU A 226 -11.74 16.70 35.96
CA GLU A 226 -13.08 16.11 35.94
C GLU A 226 -13.21 14.89 36.85
N ASN A 227 -12.13 14.47 37.51
CA ASN A 227 -12.08 13.29 38.36
C ASN A 227 -12.56 12.01 37.65
N ILE A 228 -12.08 11.79 36.42
CA ILE A 228 -12.39 10.63 35.57
C ILE A 228 -11.11 9.94 35.10
N SER A 229 -11.21 8.67 34.66
CA SER A 229 -10.07 7.96 34.07
C SER A 229 -9.69 8.55 32.70
N GLU A 230 -8.42 8.38 32.30
CA GLU A 230 -7.96 8.81 30.96
C GLU A 230 -8.79 8.15 29.83
N GLU A 231 -9.20 6.89 30.00
CA GLU A 231 -10.11 6.21 29.07
C GLU A 231 -11.44 6.96 28.89
N LYS A 232 -12.05 7.43 29.98
CA LYS A 232 -13.29 8.22 29.90
C LYS A 232 -13.06 9.57 29.23
N VAL A 233 -11.87 10.17 29.37
CA VAL A 233 -11.50 11.39 28.62
C VAL A 233 -11.44 11.08 27.13
N TYR A 234 -10.80 9.97 26.72
CA TYR A 234 -10.75 9.56 25.31
C TYR A 234 -12.12 9.32 24.70
N GLN A 235 -13.06 8.74 25.47
CA GLN A 235 -14.43 8.53 25.01
C GLN A 235 -15.22 9.85 24.94
N LYS A 236 -15.15 10.68 25.99
CA LYS A 236 -15.95 11.92 26.09
C LYS A 236 -15.47 13.01 25.14
N TYR A 237 -14.16 13.12 24.94
CA TYR A 237 -13.53 14.18 24.16
C TYR A 237 -12.94 13.67 22.84
N PHE A 238 -13.40 12.51 22.34
CA PHE A 238 -12.88 11.87 21.13
C PHE A 238 -12.72 12.84 19.95
N ASP A 239 -13.73 13.67 19.70
CA ASP A 239 -13.74 14.63 18.59
C ASP A 239 -12.88 15.89 18.83
N LYS A 240 -12.38 16.09 20.04
CA LYS A 240 -11.58 17.25 20.46
C LYS A 240 -10.13 16.89 20.82
N ILE A 241 -9.81 15.60 20.82
CA ILE A 241 -8.46 15.11 21.06
C ILE A 241 -7.64 15.28 19.78
N MET A 242 -6.45 15.82 19.93
CA MET A 242 -5.62 16.21 18.81
C MET A 242 -4.13 16.02 19.07
N THR A 243 -3.41 16.02 17.96
CA THR A 243 -1.96 16.22 17.91
C THR A 243 -1.64 17.31 16.90
N THR A 244 -0.40 17.79 16.88
CA THR A 244 0.03 18.80 15.90
C THR A 244 1.09 18.24 14.97
N THR A 245 1.09 18.71 13.73
CA THR A 245 2.14 18.39 12.77
C THR A 245 2.56 19.64 11.99
N ASN A 246 3.79 19.63 11.51
CA ASN A 246 4.24 20.59 10.51
C ASN A 246 3.54 20.23 9.19
N ALA A 247 2.42 20.87 8.89
CA ALA A 247 1.75 20.64 7.61
C ALA A 247 2.63 21.14 6.45
N GLN A 248 2.90 20.27 5.48
CA GLN A 248 3.37 20.66 4.14
C GLN A 248 2.15 20.74 3.23
N THR A 249 1.29 21.75 3.45
CA THR A 249 0.15 21.98 2.56
C THR A 249 0.25 23.38 1.97
N SER A 250 -0.13 23.52 0.70
CA SER A 250 -0.19 24.82 0.01
C SER A 250 -1.16 25.81 0.69
N ILE A 251 -2.05 25.31 1.56
CA ILE A 251 -2.96 26.10 2.39
C ILE A 251 -2.22 26.71 3.59
N ARG A 252 -1.35 25.95 4.26
CA ARG A 252 -0.60 26.45 5.43
C ARG A 252 0.23 27.67 5.06
N ASP A 253 0.95 27.64 3.94
CA ASP A 253 1.79 28.76 3.52
C ASP A 253 0.97 30.03 3.26
N ARG A 254 -0.26 29.88 2.74
CA ARG A 254 -1.17 31.02 2.52
C ARG A 254 -1.72 31.56 3.83
N VAL A 255 -2.17 30.67 4.73
CA VAL A 255 -2.63 31.04 6.06
C VAL A 255 -1.48 31.73 6.82
N TRP A 256 -0.26 31.22 6.75
CA TRP A 256 0.90 31.84 7.37
C TRP A 256 1.13 33.26 6.85
N LYS A 257 1.14 33.46 5.52
CA LYS A 257 1.38 34.78 4.92
C LYS A 257 0.33 35.82 5.31
N GLU A 258 -0.91 35.39 5.51
CA GLU A 258 -2.03 36.27 5.81
C GLU A 258 -2.21 36.54 7.31
N THR A 259 -1.72 35.64 8.17
CA THR A 259 -1.94 35.71 9.63
C THR A 259 -0.73 36.27 10.38
N ASP A 260 -0.95 36.64 11.64
CA ASP A 260 0.11 37.17 12.50
C ASP A 260 1.17 36.11 12.88
N ASN A 261 2.36 36.59 13.28
CA ASN A 261 3.44 35.74 13.82
C ASN A 261 3.24 35.42 15.33
N GLU A 262 2.05 35.64 15.86
CA GLU A 262 1.72 35.41 17.26
C GLU A 262 1.27 33.97 17.52
N ASN A 263 1.20 33.62 18.80
CA ASN A 263 0.79 32.30 19.26
C ASN A 263 -0.74 32.16 19.28
N ASN A 264 -1.38 32.41 18.14
CA ASN A 264 -2.83 32.38 17.98
C ASN A 264 -3.32 31.09 17.29
N MET A 265 -4.62 30.82 17.38
CA MET A 265 -5.29 29.74 16.67
C MET A 265 -6.18 30.30 15.55
N TYR A 266 -6.12 29.64 14.40
CA TYR A 266 -6.86 30.01 13.19
C TYR A 266 -7.59 28.80 12.63
N ILE A 267 -8.74 29.02 12.01
CA ILE A 267 -9.56 28.02 11.33
C ILE A 267 -9.68 28.45 9.87
N ALA A 268 -9.27 27.57 8.96
CA ALA A 268 -9.46 27.77 7.51
C ALA A 268 -10.58 26.85 7.02
N GLU A 269 -11.64 27.43 6.47
CA GLU A 269 -12.77 26.70 5.90
C GLU A 269 -12.68 26.69 4.37
N TYR A 270 -12.78 25.50 3.76
CA TYR A 270 -12.77 25.35 2.30
C TYR A 270 -13.50 24.07 1.85
N VAL A 271 -13.76 23.94 0.55
CA VAL A 271 -14.33 22.73 -0.05
C VAL A 271 -13.24 22.03 -0.89
N PRO A 272 -12.78 20.82 -0.52
CA PRO A 272 -11.77 20.10 -1.29
C PRO A 272 -12.30 19.64 -2.65
N LYS A 273 -11.44 19.67 -3.68
CA LYS A 273 -11.75 19.13 -5.02
C LYS A 273 -11.42 17.66 -5.21
N SER A 274 -10.58 17.10 -4.34
CA SER A 274 -10.10 15.72 -4.42
C SER A 274 -9.83 15.18 -3.02
N GLY A 275 -9.66 13.86 -2.92
CA GLY A 275 -9.45 13.16 -1.65
C GLY A 275 -10.74 12.82 -0.91
N LYS A 276 -10.58 12.34 0.33
CA LYS A 276 -11.65 11.78 1.17
C LYS A 276 -12.85 12.73 1.37
N ASN A 277 -12.59 14.04 1.44
CA ASN A 277 -13.60 15.06 1.72
C ASN A 277 -14.00 15.88 0.48
N LYS A 278 -13.82 15.33 -0.73
CA LYS A 278 -14.19 16.02 -1.98
C LYS A 278 -15.65 16.48 -1.93
N GLY A 279 -15.87 17.78 -2.18
CA GLY A 279 -17.19 18.39 -2.18
C GLY A 279 -17.80 18.68 -0.80
N LEU A 280 -17.12 18.31 0.29
CA LEU A 280 -17.60 18.54 1.65
C LEU A 280 -16.88 19.74 2.27
N LYS A 281 -17.65 20.66 2.88
CA LYS A 281 -17.08 21.79 3.62
C LYS A 281 -16.18 21.27 4.74
N THR A 282 -14.89 21.58 4.67
CA THR A 282 -13.85 21.07 5.56
C THR A 282 -13.20 22.22 6.32
N GLN A 283 -12.90 22.00 7.60
CA GLN A 283 -12.22 22.97 8.46
C GLN A 283 -10.82 22.46 8.81
N LEU A 284 -9.81 23.31 8.65
CA LEU A 284 -8.44 23.06 9.10
C LEU A 284 -8.07 24.02 10.21
N PHE A 285 -7.54 23.47 11.30
CA PHE A 285 -7.14 24.25 12.47
C PHE A 285 -5.62 24.41 12.46
N PHE A 286 -5.16 25.66 12.51
CA PHE A 286 -3.76 26.02 12.59
C PHE A 286 -3.48 26.70 13.91
N MET A 287 -2.36 26.38 14.56
CA MET A 287 -2.06 26.98 15.85
C MET A 287 -0.59 27.35 16.04
N GLY A 288 -0.40 28.33 16.91
CA GLY A 288 0.89 28.82 17.37
C GLY A 288 1.65 29.63 16.33
N LYS A 289 2.86 30.05 16.72
CA LYS A 289 3.71 30.92 15.88
C LYS A 289 3.99 30.29 14.51
N GLN A 290 4.18 28.96 14.51
CA GLN A 290 4.50 28.21 13.30
C GLN A 290 3.28 27.74 12.49
N LYS A 291 2.06 28.12 12.89
CA LYS A 291 0.82 27.68 12.22
C LYS A 291 0.84 26.17 11.95
N VAL A 292 1.16 25.40 12.99
CA VAL A 292 1.17 23.93 12.89
C VAL A 292 -0.26 23.45 12.73
N LEU A 293 -0.45 22.43 11.92
CA LEU A 293 -1.77 21.87 11.65
C LEU A 293 -2.17 20.97 12.81
N VAL A 294 -3.42 21.14 13.26
CA VAL A 294 -4.07 20.25 14.21
C VAL A 294 -4.63 19.05 13.44
N ILE A 295 -4.28 17.85 13.89
CA ILE A 295 -4.85 16.59 13.40
C ILE A 295 -5.70 16.01 14.53
N TRP A 296 -6.95 15.66 14.21
CA TRP A 296 -7.89 15.10 15.17
C TRP A 296 -7.77 13.58 15.27
N LEU A 297 -7.95 13.04 16.48
CA LEU A 297 -7.95 11.60 16.70
C LEU A 297 -9.04 10.91 15.86
N LYS A 298 -10.25 11.49 15.83
CA LYS A 298 -11.40 11.00 15.06
C LYS A 298 -11.14 10.81 13.56
N ASP A 299 -10.22 11.58 12.99
CA ASP A 299 -9.91 11.51 11.56
C ASP A 299 -8.95 10.35 11.22
N THR A 300 -8.31 9.79 12.25
CA THR A 300 -7.33 8.69 12.14
C THR A 300 -7.78 7.37 12.75
N ALA A 301 -8.91 7.39 13.46
CA ALA A 301 -9.52 6.24 14.08
C ALA A 301 -10.49 5.52 13.13
#